data_AF-A0A6I3T4X8-F1
#
_entry.id   AF-A0A6I3T4X8-F1
#
_cell.length_a   1.000
_cell.length_b   1.000
_cell.length_c   1.000
_cell.angle_alpha   90.00
_cell.angle_beta   90.00
_cell.angle_gamma   90.00
#
_symmetry.space_group_name_H-M   'P 1'
#
loop_
_entity.id
_entity.type
_entity.pdbx_description
1 polymer ?
#
loop_
_entity_poly.entity_id
_entity_poly.type
_entity_poly.pdbx_seq_one_letter_code
_entity_poly.pdbx_strand_id
1 'polypeptide(L)'
;APATPGGEELRFHGVRATDTDDAIDSFSAKRRVQANAVTIASWDPAQLLAPAAEQQSNLDAGELPVLALYDGSGERIASGFDNGAAADPHSRLMLQALELDNKLFEGAGAVRRLAPGHAFTLTQHERYGPDSDAFVALWVEHEARNNFQAQIKTAANADLVENGTYRNRFGCVRDAVAIVPRAAAAAHPVTALGPQTAIVVGLADAVAHTGRDHQVRIQFAWQRGEG
;
A
#
# COMPACT_ATOMS: atom_id res chain seq x y z
N ALA A 1 10.29 2.88 -9.79
CA ALA A 1 11.03 1.78 -9.14
C ALA A 1 12.31 1.53 -9.92
N PRO A 2 13.41 1.07 -9.28
CA PRO A 2 14.60 0.64 -10.00
C PRO A 2 14.30 -0.56 -10.91
N ALA A 3 15.05 -0.69 -12.01
CA ALA A 3 14.97 -1.82 -12.92
C ALA A 3 15.28 -3.15 -12.22
N THR A 4 14.60 -4.24 -12.61
CA THR A 4 14.86 -5.59 -12.08
C THR A 4 16.32 -5.99 -12.32
N PRO A 5 17.06 -6.43 -11.28
CA PRO A 5 18.46 -6.81 -11.44
C PRO A 5 18.63 -7.97 -12.41
N GLY A 6 19.67 -7.93 -13.25
CA GLY A 6 19.92 -9.00 -14.23
C GLY A 6 19.01 -8.98 -15.46
N GLY A 7 18.25 -7.89 -15.67
CA GLY A 7 17.44 -7.64 -16.87
C GLY A 7 15.99 -7.33 -16.53
N GLU A 8 15.50 -6.18 -16.98
CA GLU A 8 14.12 -5.73 -16.75
C GLU A 8 13.12 -6.34 -17.75
N GLU A 9 13.57 -6.82 -18.90
CA GLU A 9 12.72 -7.53 -19.86
C GLU A 9 12.44 -8.95 -19.37
N LEU A 10 11.16 -9.25 -19.14
CA LEU A 10 10.68 -10.56 -18.73
C LEU A 10 9.69 -11.06 -19.77
N ARG A 11 10.02 -12.17 -20.44
CA ARG A 11 9.19 -12.73 -21.51
C ARG A 11 8.01 -13.52 -20.96
N PHE A 12 6.87 -13.41 -21.66
CA PHE A 12 5.73 -14.30 -21.48
C PHE A 12 5.88 -15.54 -22.38
N HIS A 13 6.16 -16.69 -21.77
CA HIS A 13 6.40 -17.95 -22.46
C HIS A 13 6.21 -19.14 -21.50
N GLY A 14 5.86 -20.31 -22.03
CA GLY A 14 5.78 -21.53 -21.22
C GLY A 14 7.15 -21.90 -20.63
N VAL A 15 7.20 -22.27 -19.35
CA VAL A 15 8.45 -22.68 -18.71
C VAL A 15 8.84 -24.09 -19.16
N ARG A 16 10.04 -24.22 -19.75
CA ARG A 16 10.62 -25.51 -20.17
C ARG A 16 12.03 -25.67 -19.62
N ALA A 17 12.41 -26.89 -19.27
CA ALA A 17 13.74 -27.18 -18.72
C ALA A 17 14.90 -26.89 -19.71
N THR A 18 14.60 -26.85 -21.02
CA THR A 18 15.57 -26.57 -22.09
C THR A 18 15.75 -25.08 -22.38
N ASP A 19 14.93 -24.22 -21.78
CA ASP A 19 14.98 -22.79 -22.06
C ASP A 19 16.24 -22.16 -21.44
N THR A 20 16.85 -21.22 -22.17
CA THR A 20 18.08 -20.53 -21.77
C THR A 20 17.85 -19.32 -20.87
N ASP A 21 16.63 -18.80 -20.81
CA ASP A 21 16.23 -17.72 -19.92
C ASP A 21 14.90 -18.05 -19.24
N ASP A 22 14.68 -17.48 -18.06
CA ASP A 22 13.46 -17.69 -17.31
C ASP A 22 12.26 -17.00 -18.01
N ALA A 23 11.04 -17.40 -17.65
CA ALA A 23 9.82 -16.85 -18.24
C ALA A 23 8.67 -16.74 -17.24
N ILE A 24 7.74 -15.85 -17.54
CA ILE A 24 6.41 -15.76 -16.93
C ILE A 24 5.48 -16.61 -17.80
N ASP A 25 4.78 -17.58 -17.21
CA ASP A 25 3.88 -18.48 -17.96
C ASP A 25 2.40 -18.28 -17.63
N SER A 26 2.09 -17.51 -16.60
CA SER A 26 0.75 -17.01 -16.33
C SER A 26 0.81 -15.55 -15.95
N PHE A 27 -0.12 -14.78 -16.50
CA PHE A 27 -0.23 -13.35 -16.22
C PHE A 27 -1.68 -12.92 -16.43
N SER A 28 -2.28 -12.32 -15.41
CA SER A 28 -3.70 -11.96 -15.44
C SER A 28 -3.95 -10.67 -14.68
N ALA A 29 -4.92 -9.88 -15.18
CA ALA A 29 -5.39 -8.70 -14.46
C ALA A 29 -6.50 -9.08 -13.49
N LYS A 30 -6.41 -8.58 -12.27
CA LYS A 30 -7.39 -8.74 -11.20
C LYS A 30 -8.02 -7.39 -10.90
N ARG A 31 -9.32 -7.27 -11.20
CA ARG A 31 -10.10 -6.07 -10.89
C ARG A 31 -11.01 -6.33 -9.70
N ARG A 32 -11.14 -5.33 -8.84
CA ARG A 32 -12.06 -5.32 -7.70
C ARG A 32 -12.79 -3.99 -7.68
N VAL A 33 -14.07 -4.03 -7.32
CA VAL A 33 -14.82 -2.80 -7.03
C VAL A 33 -14.25 -2.20 -5.75
N GLN A 34 -13.93 -0.90 -5.81
CA GLN A 34 -13.44 -0.12 -4.68
C GLN A 34 -14.24 1.19 -4.62
N ALA A 35 -14.18 1.87 -3.46
CA ALA A 35 -14.64 3.24 -3.38
C ALA A 35 -13.89 4.11 -4.41
N ASN A 36 -14.63 4.96 -5.12
CA ASN A 36 -14.12 5.81 -6.20
C ASN A 36 -14.26 7.31 -5.89
N ALA A 37 -14.64 7.65 -4.66
CA ALA A 37 -14.62 9.01 -4.14
C ALA A 37 -14.27 8.98 -2.65
N VAL A 38 -13.57 10.02 -2.19
CA VAL A 38 -13.22 10.22 -0.78
C VAL A 38 -13.59 11.63 -0.39
N THR A 39 -14.32 11.77 0.72
CA THR A 39 -14.58 13.04 1.39
C THR A 39 -14.03 12.96 2.80
N ILE A 40 -13.22 13.94 3.19
CA ILE A 40 -12.79 14.09 4.58
C ILE A 40 -13.29 15.41 5.14
N ALA A 41 -13.59 15.41 6.44
CA ALA A 41 -13.85 16.61 7.22
C ALA A 41 -13.25 16.44 8.62
N SER A 42 -12.80 17.53 9.23
CA SER A 42 -12.27 17.46 10.59
C SER A 42 -12.62 18.72 11.38
N TRP A 43 -12.70 18.58 12.69
CA TRP A 43 -12.81 19.73 13.56
C TRP A 43 -11.44 20.42 13.72
N ASP A 44 -11.43 21.75 13.70
CA ASP A 44 -10.26 22.57 14.05
C ASP A 44 -10.74 23.74 14.95
N PRO A 45 -10.35 23.81 16.22
CA PRO A 45 -10.79 24.88 17.12
C PRO A 45 -10.28 26.26 16.69
N ALA A 46 -9.24 26.34 15.85
CA ALA A 46 -8.75 27.61 15.33
C ALA A 46 -9.63 28.16 14.19
N GLN A 47 -10.57 27.36 13.66
CA GLN A 47 -11.40 27.69 12.52
C GLN A 47 -12.88 27.62 12.87
N LEU A 48 -13.67 28.56 12.33
CA LEU A 48 -15.11 28.62 12.58
C LEU A 48 -15.88 27.54 11.81
N LEU A 49 -15.41 27.19 10.61
CA LEU A 49 -16.00 26.18 9.75
C LEU A 49 -15.06 24.98 9.69
N ALA A 50 -15.62 23.78 9.76
CA ALA A 50 -14.86 22.54 9.63
C ALA A 50 -14.22 22.47 8.23
N PRO A 51 -12.88 22.39 8.14
CA PRO A 51 -12.21 22.15 6.87
C PRO A 51 -12.65 20.80 6.29
N ALA A 52 -12.78 20.75 4.97
CA ALA A 52 -13.15 19.55 4.23
C ALA A 52 -12.42 19.48 2.89
N ALA A 53 -12.23 18.26 2.40
CA ALA A 53 -11.67 18.00 1.08
C ALA A 53 -12.38 16.82 0.43
N GLU A 54 -12.53 16.89 -0.89
CA GLU A 54 -13.17 15.85 -1.70
C GLU A 54 -12.25 15.45 -2.86
N GLN A 55 -12.25 14.15 -3.15
CA GLN A 55 -11.51 13.53 -4.24
C GLN A 55 -12.43 12.56 -4.97
N GLN A 56 -12.31 12.50 -6.29
CA GLN A 56 -13.01 11.52 -7.12
C GLN A 56 -12.01 10.87 -8.08
N SER A 57 -12.12 9.55 -8.23
CA SER A 57 -11.25 8.78 -9.13
C SER A 57 -11.56 9.12 -10.58
N ASN A 58 -10.49 9.27 -11.36
CA ASN A 58 -10.56 9.41 -12.83
C ASN A 58 -10.25 8.08 -13.55
N LEU A 59 -10.11 6.97 -12.81
CA LEU A 59 -9.83 5.67 -13.40
C LEU A 59 -11.07 5.11 -14.11
N ASP A 60 -10.88 4.56 -15.30
CA ASP A 60 -11.89 3.75 -15.96
C ASP A 60 -12.02 2.38 -15.26
N ALA A 61 -12.96 2.32 -14.33
CA ALA A 61 -13.36 1.13 -13.59
C ALA A 61 -14.65 0.49 -14.13
N GLY A 62 -15.10 0.89 -15.33
CA GLY A 62 -16.40 0.52 -15.89
C GLY A 62 -17.56 1.35 -15.35
N GLU A 63 -18.79 0.95 -15.68
CA GLU A 63 -20.01 1.64 -15.25
C GLU A 63 -20.29 1.36 -13.77
N LEU A 64 -19.82 2.25 -12.90
CA LEU A 64 -20.07 2.22 -11.47
C LEU A 64 -20.71 3.53 -11.02
N PRO A 65 -21.67 3.49 -10.07
CA PRO A 65 -22.10 4.71 -9.39
C PRO A 65 -20.94 5.30 -8.57
N VAL A 66 -21.14 6.51 -8.04
CA VAL A 66 -20.23 7.06 -7.05
C VAL A 66 -20.34 6.23 -5.77
N LEU A 67 -19.24 5.60 -5.39
CA LEU A 67 -19.03 4.83 -4.17
C LEU A 67 -18.12 5.67 -3.27
N ALA A 68 -18.73 6.57 -2.50
CA ALA A 68 -18.02 7.51 -1.65
C ALA A 68 -17.65 6.91 -0.30
N LEU A 69 -16.42 7.18 0.14
CA LEU A 69 -15.97 6.98 1.51
C LEU A 69 -15.90 8.34 2.21
N TYR A 70 -16.51 8.45 3.38
CA TYR A 70 -16.49 9.66 4.20
C TYR A 70 -15.71 9.42 5.50
N ASP A 71 -14.75 10.29 5.82
CA ASP A 71 -14.05 10.31 7.11
C ASP A 71 -14.22 11.68 7.80
N GLY A 72 -14.98 11.68 8.90
CA GLY A 72 -15.22 12.84 9.77
C GLY A 72 -14.57 12.74 11.14
N SER A 73 -13.71 11.73 11.38
CA SER A 73 -13.37 11.25 12.72
C SER A 73 -12.20 11.97 13.41
N GLY A 74 -11.52 12.88 12.71
CA GLY A 74 -10.29 13.52 13.18
C GLY A 74 -10.42 14.95 13.68
N GLU A 75 -9.39 15.37 14.41
CA GLU A 75 -9.08 16.78 14.67
C GLU A 75 -7.94 17.19 13.74
N ARG A 76 -8.11 18.31 13.04
CA ARG A 76 -7.09 18.92 12.16
C ARG A 76 -6.51 18.02 11.05
N ILE A 77 -7.24 16.98 10.64
CA ILE A 77 -6.83 16.14 9.51
C ILE A 77 -6.99 16.89 8.19
N ALA A 78 -8.09 17.63 8.02
CA ALA A 78 -8.43 18.38 6.81
C ALA A 78 -7.99 19.85 6.83
N SER A 79 -7.45 20.33 7.96
CA SER A 79 -6.87 21.67 8.09
C SER A 79 -5.47 21.63 7.45
N GLY A 80 -5.41 21.73 6.12
CA GLY A 80 -4.15 21.71 5.37
C GLY A 80 -3.10 22.65 5.94
N PHE A 81 -1.83 22.31 5.72
CA PHE A 81 -0.65 23.01 6.26
C PHE A 81 -0.50 24.49 5.91
N ASP A 82 -1.40 25.08 5.10
CA ASP A 82 -1.49 26.52 4.87
C ASP A 82 -2.90 26.87 4.37
N ASN A 83 -3.67 27.61 5.17
CA ASN A 83 -4.84 28.43 4.83
C ASN A 83 -5.48 28.23 3.42
N GLY A 84 -6.04 27.04 3.17
CA GLY A 84 -7.14 26.87 2.23
C GLY A 84 -6.85 26.68 0.74
N ALA A 85 -5.63 26.33 0.30
CA ALA A 85 -5.45 26.01 -1.13
C ALA A 85 -4.30 25.04 -1.43
N ALA A 86 -4.66 23.77 -1.64
CA ALA A 86 -4.13 22.81 -2.62
C ALA A 86 -4.31 21.41 -2.02
N ALA A 87 -5.35 20.69 -2.47
CA ALA A 87 -5.62 19.27 -2.23
C ALA A 87 -5.02 18.67 -0.94
N ASP A 88 -5.87 18.44 0.06
CA ASP A 88 -5.47 17.75 1.29
C ASP A 88 -4.69 16.45 0.95
N PRO A 89 -3.38 16.37 1.31
CA PRO A 89 -2.55 15.23 0.96
C PRO A 89 -3.09 13.90 1.48
N HIS A 90 -3.79 13.92 2.62
CA HIS A 90 -4.40 12.73 3.21
C HIS A 90 -5.55 12.23 2.34
N SER A 91 -6.49 13.10 1.94
CA SER A 91 -7.61 12.71 1.05
C SER A 91 -7.13 12.11 -0.28
N ARG A 92 -6.04 12.65 -0.85
CA ARG A 92 -5.43 12.14 -2.07
C ARG A 92 -4.75 10.79 -1.85
N LEU A 93 -4.03 10.60 -0.75
CA LEU A 93 -3.41 9.32 -0.41
C LEU A 93 -4.48 8.24 -0.12
N MET A 94 -5.59 8.61 0.52
CA MET A 94 -6.74 7.72 0.69
C MET A 94 -7.28 7.25 -0.65
N LEU A 95 -7.56 8.18 -1.58
CA LEU A 95 -8.05 7.82 -2.91
C LEU A 95 -7.04 6.92 -3.65
N GLN A 96 -5.74 7.28 -3.64
CA GLN A 96 -4.71 6.49 -4.30
C GLN A 96 -4.55 5.08 -3.71
N ALA A 97 -4.74 4.91 -2.39
CA ALA A 97 -4.74 3.58 -1.75
C ALA A 97 -5.93 2.72 -2.19
N LEU A 98 -7.11 3.32 -2.37
CA LEU A 98 -8.29 2.63 -2.91
C LEU A 98 -8.10 2.28 -4.40
N GLU A 99 -7.54 3.20 -5.18
CA GLU A 99 -7.21 3.00 -6.60
C GLU A 99 -6.18 1.88 -6.82
N LEU A 100 -5.17 1.76 -5.93
CA LEU A 100 -4.20 0.67 -5.96
C LEU A 100 -4.87 -0.71 -5.91
N ASP A 101 -5.92 -0.85 -5.10
CA ASP A 101 -6.67 -2.11 -4.95
C ASP A 101 -7.78 -2.30 -5.98
N ASN A 102 -8.04 -1.31 -6.84
CA ASN A 102 -9.01 -1.41 -7.94
C ASN A 102 -8.51 -2.37 -9.03
N LYS A 103 -7.23 -2.27 -9.40
CA LYS A 103 -6.63 -3.10 -10.46
C LYS A 103 -5.19 -3.50 -10.13
N LEU A 104 -5.02 -4.79 -9.92
CA LEU A 104 -3.74 -5.46 -9.72
C LEU A 104 -3.50 -6.46 -10.85
N PHE A 105 -2.28 -6.95 -10.95
CA PHE A 105 -1.92 -8.05 -11.84
C PHE A 105 -1.30 -9.17 -11.00
N GLU A 106 -1.65 -10.40 -11.31
CA GLU A 106 -1.08 -11.60 -10.71
C GLU A 106 -0.42 -12.43 -11.81
N GLY A 107 0.77 -12.92 -11.52
CA GLY A 107 1.51 -13.79 -12.43
C GLY A 107 2.26 -14.90 -11.72
N ALA A 108 2.70 -15.87 -12.50
CA ALA A 108 3.56 -16.96 -12.07
C ALA A 108 4.54 -17.32 -13.18
N GLY A 109 5.64 -17.96 -12.79
CA GLY A 109 6.64 -18.43 -13.73
C GLY A 109 7.84 -19.04 -13.04
N ALA A 110 9.00 -18.88 -13.68
CA ALA A 110 10.28 -19.36 -13.18
C ALA A 110 11.35 -18.26 -13.14
N VAL A 111 10.96 -16.98 -13.19
CA VAL A 111 11.90 -15.84 -13.16
C VAL A 111 12.59 -15.73 -11.80
N ARG A 112 13.85 -16.16 -11.70
CA ARG A 112 14.62 -16.10 -10.44
C ARG A 112 15.00 -14.69 -10.02
N ARG A 113 15.15 -13.79 -10.99
CA ARG A 113 15.55 -12.39 -10.78
C ARG A 113 14.43 -11.46 -10.30
N LEU A 114 13.18 -11.92 -10.32
CA LEU A 114 12.03 -11.09 -9.94
C LEU A 114 12.10 -10.72 -8.46
N ALA A 115 11.96 -9.43 -8.16
CA ALA A 115 12.08 -8.90 -6.80
C ALA A 115 11.02 -7.83 -6.53
N PRO A 116 10.43 -7.80 -5.31
CA PRO A 116 9.51 -6.73 -4.94
C PRO A 116 10.19 -5.36 -4.98
N GLY A 117 9.42 -4.32 -5.28
CA GLY A 117 9.88 -2.95 -5.41
C GLY A 117 10.66 -2.65 -6.70
N HIS A 118 10.81 -3.63 -7.61
CA HIS A 118 11.53 -3.45 -8.87
C HIS A 118 10.58 -3.41 -10.07
N ALA A 119 10.97 -2.61 -11.08
CA ALA A 119 10.27 -2.47 -12.34
C ALA A 119 10.70 -3.55 -13.34
N PHE A 120 9.77 -3.99 -14.19
CA PHE A 120 10.03 -4.90 -15.29
C PHE A 120 9.11 -4.60 -16.47
N THR A 121 9.55 -5.00 -17.67
CA THR A 121 8.82 -4.90 -18.92
C THR A 121 8.38 -6.30 -19.34
N LEU A 122 7.08 -6.53 -19.45
CA LEU A 122 6.51 -7.82 -19.88
C LEU A 122 6.50 -7.92 -21.40
N THR A 123 7.39 -8.72 -21.96
CA THR A 123 7.50 -8.89 -23.42
C THR A 123 6.73 -10.11 -23.90
N GLN A 124 6.39 -10.14 -25.19
CA GLN A 124 5.75 -11.29 -25.88
C GLN A 124 4.37 -11.70 -25.34
N HIS A 125 3.71 -10.83 -24.56
CA HIS A 125 2.35 -11.07 -24.10
C HIS A 125 1.32 -10.52 -25.11
N GLU A 126 0.37 -11.34 -25.55
CA GLU A 126 -0.61 -10.97 -26.60
C GLU A 126 -1.39 -9.67 -26.34
N ARG A 127 -1.69 -9.40 -25.07
CA ARG A 127 -2.49 -8.25 -24.62
C ARG A 127 -1.67 -7.01 -24.23
N TYR A 128 -0.41 -7.18 -23.87
CA TYR A 128 0.40 -6.11 -23.27
C TYR A 128 1.61 -5.86 -24.17
N GLY A 129 1.53 -4.79 -24.96
CA GLY A 129 2.61 -4.33 -25.84
C GLY A 129 3.30 -3.06 -25.31
N PRO A 130 4.15 -2.41 -26.12
CA PRO A 130 5.07 -1.34 -25.71
C PRO A 130 4.48 -0.14 -24.94
N ASP A 131 3.18 0.14 -25.12
CA ASP A 131 2.51 1.24 -24.41
C ASP A 131 1.87 0.79 -23.08
N SER A 132 2.02 -0.48 -22.71
CA SER A 132 1.23 -1.11 -21.64
C SER A 132 1.90 -2.34 -21.01
N ASP A 133 3.21 -2.48 -21.17
CA ASP A 133 4.02 -3.62 -20.72
C ASP A 133 4.91 -3.30 -19.51
N ALA A 134 4.94 -2.06 -19.03
CA ALA A 134 5.69 -1.66 -17.85
C ALA A 134 4.93 -1.95 -16.53
N PHE A 135 5.60 -2.64 -15.61
CA PHE A 135 5.06 -3.05 -14.32
C PHE A 135 6.06 -2.88 -13.17
N VAL A 136 5.55 -2.82 -11.94
CA VAL A 136 6.34 -2.85 -10.70
C VAL A 136 5.85 -4.01 -9.82
N ALA A 137 6.75 -4.91 -9.46
CA ALA A 137 6.43 -6.02 -8.57
C ALA A 137 6.19 -5.50 -7.14
N LEU A 138 5.06 -5.88 -6.54
CA LEU A 138 4.69 -5.53 -5.16
C LEU A 138 5.17 -6.59 -4.17
N TRP A 139 5.03 -7.85 -4.54
CA TRP A 139 5.43 -9.01 -3.74
C TRP A 139 5.83 -10.16 -4.68
N VAL A 140 6.70 -11.04 -4.19
CA VAL A 140 7.09 -12.26 -4.88
C VAL A 140 7.19 -13.38 -3.85
N GLU A 141 6.55 -14.50 -4.14
CA GLU A 141 6.66 -15.75 -3.40
C GLU A 141 7.52 -16.71 -4.22
N HIS A 142 8.63 -17.15 -3.64
CA HIS A 142 9.60 -18.04 -4.28
C HIS A 142 9.45 -19.45 -3.72
N GLU A 143 9.32 -20.44 -4.61
CA GLU A 143 9.27 -21.85 -4.25
C GLU A 143 10.38 -22.60 -4.98
N ALA A 144 11.30 -23.22 -4.25
CA ALA A 144 12.47 -23.88 -4.82
C ALA A 144 12.72 -25.21 -4.12
N ARG A 145 13.08 -26.22 -4.91
CA ARG A 145 13.48 -27.52 -4.36
C ARG A 145 14.77 -28.01 -5.00
N ASN A 146 15.69 -28.46 -4.16
CA ASN A 146 16.97 -29.00 -4.62
C ASN A 146 16.75 -30.35 -5.34
N ASN A 147 17.60 -30.67 -6.32
CA ASN A 147 17.62 -31.98 -6.99
C ASN A 147 18.34 -33.07 -6.16
N PHE A 148 19.01 -32.69 -5.06
CA PHE A 148 19.64 -33.61 -4.12
C PHE A 148 18.61 -34.21 -3.15
N GLN A 149 18.50 -35.54 -3.13
CA GLN A 149 17.69 -36.24 -2.13
C GLN A 149 18.52 -36.43 -0.86
N ALA A 150 18.20 -35.67 0.19
CA ALA A 150 18.73 -35.97 1.51
C ALA A 150 18.28 -37.37 1.93
N GLN A 151 19.18 -38.20 2.47
CA GLN A 151 18.88 -39.55 2.99
C GLN A 151 17.97 -39.54 4.24
N ILE A 152 17.38 -38.39 4.57
CA ILE A 152 16.45 -38.18 5.66
C ILE A 152 15.05 -38.52 5.15
N LYS A 153 14.47 -39.62 5.66
CA LYS A 153 13.06 -39.99 5.42
C LYS A 153 12.17 -38.88 5.96
N THR A 154 11.83 -37.92 5.11
CA THR A 154 10.86 -36.88 5.44
C THR A 154 9.52 -37.32 4.85
N ALA A 155 8.43 -37.15 5.60
CA ALA A 155 7.09 -37.43 5.10
C ALA A 155 6.85 -36.67 3.80
N ALA A 156 6.25 -37.32 2.81
CA ALA A 156 5.93 -36.72 1.53
C ALA A 156 4.90 -35.60 1.75
N ASN A 157 5.35 -34.35 1.74
CA ASN A 157 4.46 -33.20 1.63
C ASN A 157 3.99 -33.11 0.16
N ALA A 158 2.70 -33.32 -0.06
CA ALA A 158 2.08 -33.34 -1.39
C ALA A 158 2.05 -31.95 -2.06
N ASP A 159 2.27 -30.87 -1.30
CA ASP A 159 2.11 -29.49 -1.77
C ASP A 159 3.42 -28.80 -2.19
N LEU A 160 4.52 -29.55 -2.32
CA LEU A 160 5.82 -28.98 -2.71
C LEU A 160 6.09 -29.15 -4.21
N VAL A 161 6.72 -28.16 -4.83
CA VAL A 161 7.29 -28.28 -6.18
C VAL A 161 8.20 -29.50 -6.33
N GLU A 162 8.32 -29.98 -7.57
CA GLU A 162 9.17 -31.11 -7.92
C GLU A 162 10.65 -30.86 -7.59
N ASN A 163 11.39 -31.92 -7.29
CA ASN A 163 12.84 -31.83 -7.06
C ASN A 163 13.55 -31.20 -8.25
N GLY A 164 14.47 -30.25 -7.98
CA GLY A 164 15.21 -29.53 -9.01
C GLY A 164 14.43 -28.39 -9.66
N THR A 165 13.21 -28.12 -9.20
CA THR A 165 12.35 -27.09 -9.79
C THR A 165 12.36 -25.81 -8.96
N TYR A 166 12.26 -24.69 -9.68
CA TYR A 166 11.97 -23.37 -9.12
C TYR A 166 10.69 -22.82 -9.76
N ARG A 167 9.83 -22.23 -8.93
CA ARG A 167 8.64 -21.49 -9.33
C ARG A 167 8.55 -20.21 -8.51
N ASN A 168 7.88 -19.21 -9.07
CA ASN A 168 7.41 -18.08 -8.29
C ASN A 168 5.97 -17.71 -8.63
N ARG A 169 5.34 -17.04 -7.67
CA ARG A 169 4.10 -16.29 -7.84
C ARG A 169 4.39 -14.84 -7.45
N PHE A 170 3.73 -13.90 -8.10
CA PHE A 170 3.94 -12.49 -7.81
C PHE A 170 2.67 -11.67 -8.08
N GLY A 171 2.63 -10.51 -7.43
CA GLY A 171 1.66 -9.47 -7.72
C GLY A 171 2.38 -8.21 -8.17
N CYS A 172 1.82 -7.52 -9.15
CA CYS A 172 2.36 -6.27 -9.65
C CYS A 172 1.28 -5.26 -10.01
N VAL A 173 1.71 -4.03 -10.24
CA VAL A 173 0.90 -2.92 -10.75
C VAL A 173 1.57 -2.33 -11.97
N ARG A 174 0.85 -1.52 -12.74
CA ARG A 174 1.49 -0.71 -13.78
C ARG A 174 2.44 0.29 -13.12
N ASP A 175 3.51 0.64 -13.81
CA ASP A 175 4.48 1.63 -13.36
C ASP A 175 3.88 3.02 -13.05
N ALA A 176 2.82 3.40 -13.78
CA ALA A 176 2.11 4.66 -13.60
C ALA A 176 1.21 4.71 -12.35
N VAL A 177 0.95 3.56 -11.71
CA VAL A 177 0.08 3.50 -10.52
C VAL A 177 0.88 3.86 -9.27
N ALA A 178 0.38 4.83 -8.51
CA ALA A 178 0.96 5.21 -7.23
C ALA A 178 0.84 4.06 -6.22
N ILE A 179 1.97 3.62 -5.66
CA ILE A 179 2.00 2.59 -4.63
C ILE A 179 1.84 3.28 -3.27
N VAL A 180 0.61 3.30 -2.75
CA VAL A 180 0.27 3.89 -1.45
C VAL A 180 -0.15 2.79 -0.47
N PRO A 181 0.31 2.82 0.79
CA PRO A 181 -0.12 1.84 1.78
C PRO A 181 -1.64 1.81 1.95
N ARG A 182 -2.23 0.61 1.97
CA ARG A 182 -3.67 0.41 2.22
C ARG A 182 -4.15 1.07 3.52
N ALA A 183 -3.26 1.17 4.50
CA ALA A 183 -3.55 1.82 5.78
C ALA A 183 -3.92 3.30 5.62
N ALA A 184 -3.55 3.97 4.53
CA ALA A 184 -3.91 5.36 4.29
C ALA A 184 -5.43 5.57 4.20
N ALA A 185 -6.18 4.59 3.67
CA ALA A 185 -7.64 4.61 3.57
C ALA A 185 -8.35 3.76 4.64
N ALA A 186 -7.59 3.14 5.54
CA ALA A 186 -8.17 2.33 6.61
C ALA A 186 -8.69 3.22 7.72
N ALA A 187 -9.80 2.82 8.34
CA ALA A 187 -10.28 3.48 9.55
C ALA A 187 -9.19 3.45 10.64
N HIS A 188 -8.96 4.58 11.28
CA HIS A 188 -8.02 4.67 12.39
C HIS A 188 -8.46 3.75 13.53
N PRO A 189 -7.59 2.84 14.01
CA PRO A 189 -7.95 1.96 15.11
C PRO A 189 -8.11 2.78 16.39
N VAL A 190 -9.22 2.58 17.10
CA VAL A 190 -9.41 3.16 18.44
C VAL A 190 -8.52 2.39 19.41
N THR A 191 -7.40 3.00 19.80
CA THR A 191 -6.40 2.39 20.70
C THR A 191 -6.54 2.84 22.15
N ALA A 192 -7.33 3.89 22.41
CA ALA A 192 -7.57 4.38 23.76
C ALA A 192 -8.51 3.45 24.52
N LEU A 193 -8.09 2.96 25.69
CA LEU A 193 -8.88 2.10 26.58
C LEU A 193 -10.00 2.84 27.33
N GLY A 194 -10.22 4.12 27.02
CA GLY A 194 -11.11 5.03 27.73
C GLY A 194 -10.36 6.18 28.41
N PRO A 195 -11.04 6.95 29.28
CA PRO A 195 -10.45 8.06 30.01
C PRO A 195 -9.28 7.62 30.89
N GLN A 196 -8.26 8.48 30.99
CA GLN A 196 -7.08 8.26 31.82
C GLN A 196 -6.81 9.48 32.71
N THR A 197 -6.08 9.26 33.81
CA THR A 197 -5.60 10.34 34.67
C THR A 197 -4.20 10.80 34.23
N ALA A 198 -3.91 12.08 34.45
CA ALA A 198 -2.64 12.70 34.13
C ALA A 198 -2.33 13.80 35.15
N ILE A 199 -1.06 14.18 35.25
CA ILE A 199 -0.60 15.30 36.08
C ILE A 199 -0.57 16.56 35.21
N VAL A 200 -1.13 17.67 35.72
CA VAL A 200 -1.01 18.98 35.06
C VAL A 200 0.42 19.49 35.25
N VAL A 201 1.09 19.84 34.16
CA VAL A 201 2.49 20.30 34.14
C VAL A 201 2.60 21.70 33.55
N GLY A 202 3.67 22.42 33.88
CA GLY A 202 3.89 23.81 33.46
C GLY A 202 5.35 24.22 33.56
N LEU A 203 5.63 25.52 33.35
CA LEU A 203 6.97 26.09 33.54
C LEU A 203 7.40 25.97 35.01
N ALA A 204 8.71 25.81 35.24
CA ALA A 204 9.27 25.82 36.59
C ALA A 204 8.87 27.11 37.33
N ASP A 205 8.53 26.97 38.60
CA ASP A 205 8.11 28.06 39.51
C ASP A 205 6.83 28.80 39.11
N ALA A 206 6.10 28.35 38.08
CA ALA A 206 4.79 28.89 37.71
C ALA A 206 3.65 28.12 38.37
N VAL A 207 2.78 28.81 39.11
CA VAL A 207 1.59 28.20 39.76
C VAL A 207 0.57 27.73 38.72
N ALA A 208 0.44 28.43 37.60
CA ALA A 208 -0.44 28.06 36.50
C ALA A 208 0.19 28.42 35.15
N HIS A 209 0.02 27.55 34.16
CA HIS A 209 0.46 27.76 32.79
C HIS A 209 -0.64 27.32 31.82
N THR A 210 -1.23 28.27 31.10
CA THR A 210 -2.34 28.03 30.16
C THR A 210 -2.11 28.70 28.81
N GLY A 211 -2.62 28.09 27.75
CA GLY A 211 -2.70 28.70 26.41
C GLY A 211 -3.83 29.73 26.28
N ARG A 212 -3.97 30.32 25.07
CA ARG A 212 -5.04 31.27 24.72
C ARG A 212 -6.44 30.74 25.04
N ASP A 213 -6.66 29.45 24.75
CA ASP A 213 -7.97 28.80 24.88
C ASP A 213 -8.11 28.06 26.23
N HIS A 214 -7.39 28.52 27.26
CA HIS A 214 -7.36 27.91 28.60
C HIS A 214 -6.90 26.44 28.64
N GLN A 215 -6.22 25.98 27.59
CA GLN A 215 -5.62 24.65 27.53
C GLN A 215 -4.45 24.55 28.50
N VAL A 216 -4.32 23.39 29.17
CA VAL A 216 -3.19 23.04 30.04
C VAL A 216 -2.33 21.97 29.39
N ARG A 217 -1.06 21.90 29.79
CA ARG A 217 -0.19 20.76 29.45
C ARG A 217 -0.35 19.67 30.51
N ILE A 218 -0.33 18.42 30.07
CA ILE A 218 -0.45 17.26 30.95
C ILE A 218 0.67 16.26 30.68
N GLN A 219 1.02 15.46 31.70
CA GLN A 219 1.91 14.30 31.59
C GLN A 219 1.17 13.05 32.07
N PHE A 220 1.06 12.04 31.20
CA PHE A 220 0.47 10.75 31.56
C PHE A 220 1.45 9.90 32.39
N ALA A 221 0.92 9.00 33.22
CA ALA A 221 1.73 8.12 34.07
C ALA A 221 2.67 7.17 33.30
N TRP A 222 2.37 6.89 32.03
CA TRP A 222 3.17 6.03 31.16
C TRP A 222 4.20 6.80 30.32
N GLN A 223 4.17 8.13 30.32
CA GLN A 223 5.10 8.96 29.55
C GLN A 223 6.48 8.94 30.21
N ARG A 224 7.50 8.52 29.46
CA ARG A 224 8.90 8.48 29.90
C ARG A 224 9.75 9.42 29.04
N GLY A 225 10.77 10.04 29.64
CA GLY A 225 11.67 10.99 28.98
C GLY A 225 11.61 12.38 29.63
N GLU A 226 12.68 13.15 29.49
CA GLU A 226 12.66 14.59 29.78
C GLU A 226 11.92 15.28 28.62
N GLY A 227 10.86 16.02 28.96
CA GLY A 227 10.04 16.78 28.01
C GLY A 227 10.46 18.24 27.92
#